data_AF-A0A2D4ZYA2-F1
#
_entry.id   AF-A0A2D4ZYA2-F1
#
_cell.length_a   1.000
_cell.length_b   1.000
_cell.length_c   1.000
_cell.angle_alpha   90.00
_cell.angle_beta   90.00
_cell.angle_gamma   90.00
#
_symmetry.space_group_name_H-M   'P 1'
#
loop_
_entity.id
_entity.type
_entity.pdbx_description
1 polymer ?
#
loop_
_entity_poly.entity_id
_entity_poly.type
_entity_poly.pdbx_seq_one_letter_code
_entity_poly.pdbx_strand_id
1 'polypeptide(L)'
;MKKLIKEEDGYSLVESLVALSLLLVVLVPLTIFLIFIGGNTITKDKIVSFNHARNQMEQVIATESDSSYTFKADENWWIKTNVDKEQDLYTITVSAFKRDTLREPSIELETARLWYKD
;
A
#
# COMPACT_ATOMS: atom_id res chain seq x y z
N MET A 1 1.95 -31.45 -67.66
CA MET A 1 2.38 -30.30 -66.85
C MET A 1 1.17 -29.85 -66.02
N LYS A 2 1.03 -30.33 -64.77
CA LYS A 2 -0.13 -30.04 -63.90
C LYS A 2 0.19 -28.79 -63.09
N LYS A 3 -0.55 -27.70 -63.31
CA LYS A 3 -0.43 -26.45 -62.55
C LYS A 3 -0.91 -26.70 -61.12
N LEU A 4 -0.01 -26.57 -60.15
CA LEU A 4 -0.33 -26.48 -58.73
C LEU A 4 -0.97 -25.11 -58.48
N ILE A 5 -2.27 -25.09 -58.25
CA ILE A 5 -2.95 -23.94 -57.67
C ILE A 5 -2.60 -24.00 -56.18
N LYS A 6 -1.75 -23.08 -55.71
CA LYS A 6 -1.58 -22.86 -54.26
C LYS A 6 -2.91 -22.30 -53.76
N GLU A 7 -3.62 -23.06 -52.94
CA GLU A 7 -4.68 -22.51 -52.11
C GLU A 7 -4.05 -21.47 -51.18
N GLU A 8 -4.54 -20.23 -51.25
CA GLU A 8 -4.29 -19.26 -50.19
C GLU A 8 -5.18 -19.69 -49.03
N ASP A 9 -4.60 -20.37 -48.04
CA ASP A 9 -5.27 -20.83 -46.82
C ASP A 9 -5.70 -19.62 -45.96
N GLY A 10 -6.79 -18.97 -46.37
CA GLY A 10 -7.47 -17.95 -45.57
C GLY A 10 -8.22 -18.62 -44.42
N TYR A 11 -8.08 -18.06 -43.21
CA TYR A 11 -8.80 -18.54 -42.04
C TYR A 11 -10.32 -18.50 -42.24
N SER A 12 -10.98 -19.62 -41.93
CA SER A 12 -12.44 -19.69 -41.91
C SER A 12 -13.01 -18.77 -40.81
N LEU A 13 -14.24 -18.28 -41.02
CA LEU A 13 -14.99 -17.52 -40.01
C LEU A 13 -15.09 -18.29 -38.69
N VAL A 14 -15.22 -19.62 -38.77
CA VAL A 14 -15.29 -20.50 -37.60
C VAL A 14 -13.95 -20.51 -36.85
N GLU A 15 -12.83 -20.60 -37.57
CA GLU A 15 -11.49 -20.60 -36.96
C GLU A 15 -11.17 -19.26 -36.33
N SER A 16 -11.60 -18.16 -36.96
CA SER A 16 -11.46 -16.82 -36.42
C SER A 16 -12.27 -16.64 -35.13
N LEU A 17 -13.47 -17.23 -35.07
CA LEU A 17 -14.32 -17.21 -33.88
C LEU A 17 -13.72 -18.04 -32.74
N VAL A 18 -13.21 -19.24 -33.06
CA VAL A 18 -12.51 -20.11 -32.10
C VAL A 18 -11.27 -19.42 -31.54
N ALA A 19 -10.47 -18.79 -32.41
CA ALA A 19 -9.29 -18.02 -31.99
C ALA A 19 -9.67 -16.86 -31.07
N LEU A 20 -10.75 -16.13 -31.37
CA LEU A 20 -11.25 -15.05 -30.53
C LEU A 20 -11.73 -15.57 -29.16
N SER A 21 -12.44 -16.69 -29.12
CA SER A 21 -12.87 -17.32 -27.86
C SER A 21 -11.67 -17.74 -27.02
N LEU A 22 -10.66 -18.38 -27.62
CA LEU A 22 -9.43 -18.76 -26.92
C LEU A 22 -8.65 -17.53 -26.42
N LEU A 23 -8.60 -16.46 -27.21
CA LEU A 23 -7.99 -15.19 -26.80
C LEU A 23 -8.69 -14.63 -25.56
N LEU A 24 -10.02 -14.56 -25.56
CA LEU A 24 -10.81 -14.02 -24.44
C LEU A 24 -10.65 -14.85 -23.17
N VAL A 25 -10.57 -16.18 -23.29
CA VAL A 25 -10.35 -17.10 -22.16
C VAL A 25 -9.03 -16.79 -21.44
N VAL A 26 -8.00 -16.32 -22.14
CA VAL A 26 -6.71 -15.95 -21.55
C VAL A 26 -6.69 -14.49 -21.09
N LEU A 27 -7.34 -13.59 -21.82
CA LEU A 27 -7.29 -12.15 -21.57
C LEU A 27 -7.98 -11.74 -20.25
N VAL A 28 -9.13 -12.36 -19.94
CA VAL A 28 -9.90 -12.06 -18.72
C VAL A 28 -9.15 -12.41 -17.43
N PRO A 29 -8.61 -13.63 -17.25
CA PRO A 29 -7.82 -13.94 -16.06
C PRO A 29 -6.52 -13.13 -15.99
N LEU A 30 -5.88 -12.82 -17.14
CA LEU A 30 -4.68 -11.98 -17.19
C LEU A 30 -4.96 -10.56 -16.69
N THR A 31 -6.07 -9.95 -17.10
CA THR A 31 -6.45 -8.60 -16.64
C THR A 31 -6.78 -8.57 -15.15
N ILE A 32 -7.49 -9.57 -14.63
CA ILE A 32 -7.76 -9.71 -13.18
C ILE A 32 -6.43 -9.85 -12.41
N PHE A 33 -5.50 -10.67 -12.92
CA PHE A 33 -4.18 -10.84 -12.33
C PHE A 33 -3.35 -9.55 -12.36
N LEU A 34 -3.38 -8.78 -13.45
CA LEU A 34 -2.71 -7.50 -13.56
C LEU A 34 -3.32 -6.43 -12.64
N ILE A 35 -4.64 -6.44 -12.43
CA ILE A 35 -5.32 -5.61 -11.42
C ILE A 35 -4.87 -6.02 -10.01
N PHE A 36 -4.75 -7.32 -9.74
CA PHE A 36 -4.27 -7.85 -8.47
C PHE A 36 -2.81 -7.46 -8.19
N ILE A 37 -1.94 -7.51 -9.21
CA ILE A 37 -0.54 -7.02 -9.14
C ILE A 37 -0.49 -5.49 -9.03
N GLY A 38 -1.37 -4.78 -9.73
CA GLY A 38 -1.58 -3.33 -9.56
C GLY A 38 -1.97 -2.97 -8.12
N GLY A 39 -2.48 -3.94 -7.35
CA GLY A 39 -2.63 -3.93 -5.90
C GLY A 39 -1.33 -3.88 -5.07
N ASN A 40 -0.16 -3.68 -5.70
CA ASN A 40 1.07 -3.25 -5.02
C ASN A 40 0.91 -1.92 -4.25
N THR A 41 -0.27 -1.29 -4.35
CA THR A 41 -0.75 -0.25 -3.43
C THR A 41 -0.65 -0.69 -1.97
N ILE A 42 -0.91 -1.94 -1.61
CA ILE A 42 -0.85 -2.39 -0.20
C ILE A 42 0.57 -2.31 0.34
N THR A 43 1.56 -2.81 -0.42
CA THR A 43 2.97 -2.73 -0.04
C THR A 43 3.43 -1.28 -0.01
N LYS A 44 3.05 -0.49 -1.03
CA LYS A 44 3.36 0.94 -1.09
C LYS A 44 2.77 1.71 0.10
N ASP A 45 1.52 1.48 0.42
CA ASP A 45 0.82 2.09 1.56
C ASP A 45 1.48 1.71 2.87
N LYS A 46 1.93 0.46 3.02
CA LYS A 46 2.63 -0.01 4.21
C LYS A 46 4.01 0.65 4.37
N ILE A 47 4.72 0.87 3.27
CA ILE A 47 6.00 1.61 3.27
C ILE A 47 5.76 3.08 3.63
N VAL A 48 4.75 3.70 3.01
CA VAL A 48 4.42 5.10 3.26
C VAL A 48 3.98 5.33 4.70
N SER A 49 3.09 4.48 5.23
CA SER A 49 2.62 4.56 6.62
C SER A 49 3.76 4.36 7.61
N PHE A 50 4.66 3.41 7.35
CA PHE A 50 5.86 3.21 8.15
C PHE A 50 6.76 4.44 8.15
N ASN A 51 7.02 5.03 6.98
CA ASN A 51 7.86 6.23 6.88
C ASN A 51 7.27 7.42 7.63
N HIS A 52 5.95 7.64 7.54
CA HIS A 52 5.31 8.71 8.32
C HIS A 52 5.38 8.46 9.82
N ALA A 53 5.05 7.25 10.27
CA ALA A 53 5.13 6.90 11.69
C ALA A 53 6.56 7.02 12.22
N ARG A 54 7.55 6.58 11.44
CA ARG A 54 8.97 6.67 11.79
C ARG A 54 9.46 8.11 11.90
N ASN A 55 9.19 8.94 10.89
CA ASN A 55 9.62 10.34 10.91
C ASN A 55 9.02 11.08 12.10
N GLN A 56 7.74 10.81 12.40
CA GLN A 56 7.07 11.39 13.54
C GLN A 56 7.66 10.90 14.86
N MET A 57 7.97 9.61 14.97
CA MET A 57 8.64 9.05 16.15
C MET A 57 10.00 9.73 16.39
N GLU A 58 10.81 9.85 15.35
CA GLU A 58 12.12 10.53 15.42
C GLU A 58 11.96 12.00 15.82
N GLN A 59 10.94 12.70 15.34
CA GLN A 59 10.64 14.08 15.74
C GLN A 59 10.27 14.20 17.23
N VAL A 60 9.38 13.33 17.72
CA VAL A 60 8.97 13.34 19.14
C VAL A 60 10.17 13.08 20.05
N ILE A 61 11.02 12.11 19.67
CA ILE A 61 12.25 11.80 20.38
C ILE A 61 13.23 13.00 20.37
N ALA A 62 13.42 13.63 19.21
CA ALA A 62 14.38 14.73 19.07
C ALA A 62 13.93 16.03 19.77
N THR A 63 12.62 16.24 19.89
CA THR A 63 12.04 17.41 20.56
C THR A 63 11.74 17.16 22.04
N GLU A 64 11.89 15.92 22.51
CA GLU A 64 11.48 15.48 23.85
C GLU A 64 10.03 15.92 24.17
N SER A 65 9.17 15.87 23.15
CA SER A 65 7.79 16.30 23.29
C SER A 65 7.05 15.32 24.19
N ASP A 66 6.48 15.85 25.28
CA ASP A 66 5.63 15.12 26.22
C ASP A 66 4.13 15.20 25.86
N SER A 67 3.81 15.68 24.66
CA SER A 67 2.43 15.92 24.22
C SER A 67 1.92 14.86 23.24
N SER A 68 0.71 14.36 23.52
CA SER A 68 -0.08 13.54 22.60
C SER A 68 -0.89 14.42 21.65
N TYR A 69 -0.84 14.14 20.35
CA TYR A 69 -1.56 14.90 19.35
C TYR A 69 -1.86 14.09 18.09
N THR A 70 -2.82 14.57 17.30
CA THR A 70 -3.19 14.00 16.01
C THR A 70 -3.10 15.09 14.95
N PHE A 71 -2.51 14.77 13.81
CA PHE A 71 -2.43 15.69 12.68
C PHE A 71 -2.55 14.95 11.35
N LYS A 72 -2.87 15.71 10.30
CA LYS A 72 -2.92 15.22 8.93
C LYS A 72 -1.55 15.41 8.28
N ALA A 73 -0.88 14.31 7.95
CA ALA A 73 0.46 14.35 7.34
C ALA A 73 0.40 14.61 5.83
N ASP A 74 -0.62 14.06 5.16
CA ASP A 74 -0.92 14.36 3.75
C ASP A 74 -2.43 14.20 3.46
N GLU A 75 -2.85 14.30 2.19
CA GLU A 75 -4.26 14.18 1.80
C GLU A 75 -4.97 12.93 2.32
N ASN A 76 -4.24 11.83 2.46
CA ASN A 76 -4.74 10.49 2.75
C ASN A 76 -4.29 9.93 4.12
N TRP A 77 -3.28 10.51 4.76
CA TRP A 77 -2.67 9.96 5.97
C TRP A 77 -2.85 10.87 7.18
N TRP A 78 -3.35 10.27 8.26
CA TRP A 78 -3.46 10.85 9.59
C TRP A 78 -2.50 10.15 10.54
N ILE A 79 -1.80 10.93 11.34
CA ILE A 79 -0.83 10.42 12.31
C ILE A 79 -1.29 10.81 13.70
N LYS A 80 -1.39 9.82 14.57
CA LYS A 80 -1.68 10.00 15.99
C LYS A 80 -0.43 9.64 16.79
N THR A 81 0.01 10.55 17.63
CA THR A 81 1.06 10.33 18.61
C THR A 81 0.42 10.29 19.99
N ASN A 82 0.71 9.24 20.75
CA ASN A 82 0.44 9.17 22.17
C ASN A 82 1.75 9.11 22.94
N VAL A 83 1.90 9.93 23.96
CA VAL A 83 3.04 9.90 24.87
C VAL A 83 2.48 9.66 26.27
N ASP A 84 2.71 8.46 26.78
CA ASP A 84 2.34 8.08 28.14
C ASP A 84 3.58 8.20 29.03
N LYS A 85 3.47 8.98 30.10
CA LYS A 85 4.56 9.21 31.05
C LYS A 85 4.29 8.49 32.35
N GLU A 86 5.21 7.60 32.72
CA GLU A 86 5.26 6.94 34.03
C GLU A 86 6.58 7.27 34.72
N GLN A 87 6.53 8.20 35.69
CA GLN A 87 7.72 8.75 36.35
C GLN A 87 8.70 9.39 35.35
N ASP A 88 9.87 8.79 35.14
CA ASP A 88 10.88 9.24 34.17
C ASP A 88 10.86 8.42 32.87
N LEU A 89 9.98 7.42 32.77
CA LEU A 89 9.78 6.59 31.59
C LEU A 89 8.67 7.17 30.72
N TYR A 90 8.99 7.43 29.46
CA TYR A 90 8.09 7.94 28.44
C TYR A 90 7.89 6.85 27.40
N THR A 91 6.67 6.36 27.29
CA THR A 91 6.23 5.43 26.25
C THR A 91 5.60 6.24 25.13
N ILE A 92 6.21 6.22 23.95
CA ILE A 92 5.75 6.94 22.78
C ILE A 92 5.18 5.93 21.81
N THR A 93 3.90 6.08 21.48
CA THR A 93 3.18 5.29 20.48
C THR A 93 2.82 6.20 19.33
N VAL A 94 3.20 5.83 18.11
CA VAL A 94 2.85 6.55 16.88
C VAL A 94 2.09 5.62 15.95
N SER A 95 0.85 5.99 15.65
CA SER A 95 -0.07 5.19 14.84
C SER A 95 -0.42 5.97 13.57
N ALA A 96 -0.30 5.33 12.40
CA ALA A 96 -0.59 5.94 11.10
C ALA A 96 -1.86 5.34 10.47
N PHE A 97 -2.78 6.21 10.02
CA PHE A 97 -4.10 5.85 9.52
C PHE A 97 -4.30 6.39 8.10
N LYS A 98 -4.76 5.55 7.17
CA LYS A 98 -5.06 5.97 5.78
C LYS A 98 -6.44 6.64 5.63
N ARG A 99 -7.21 6.72 6.71
CA ARG A 99 -8.57 7.26 6.71
C ARG A 99 -8.79 8.09 7.96
N ASP A 100 -9.65 9.10 7.84
CA ASP A 100 -10.09 9.98 8.93
C ASP A 100 -10.91 9.26 10.01
N THR A 101 -11.20 7.97 9.82
CA THR A 101 -11.94 7.20 10.80
C THR A 101 -11.12 6.89 12.06
N LEU A 102 -9.79 6.94 12.00
CA LEU A 102 -8.86 6.65 13.12
C LEU A 102 -9.16 5.34 13.87
N ARG A 103 -9.89 4.39 13.24
CA ARG A 103 -10.36 3.16 13.89
C ARG A 103 -9.32 2.05 13.91
N GLU A 104 -8.56 1.93 12.83
CA GLU A 104 -7.62 0.83 12.63
C GLU A 104 -6.33 1.38 12.01
N PRO A 105 -5.21 1.35 12.73
CA PRO A 105 -3.95 1.87 12.22
C PRO A 105 -3.39 0.93 11.16
N SER A 106 -2.89 1.50 10.06
CA SER A 106 -2.14 0.75 9.05
C SER A 106 -0.81 0.24 9.62
N ILE A 107 -0.22 0.99 10.55
CA ILE A 107 0.96 0.61 11.31
C ILE A 107 0.97 1.37 12.63
N GLU A 108 1.55 0.73 13.63
CA GLU A 108 1.79 1.30 14.95
C GLU A 108 3.25 1.03 15.32
N LEU A 109 3.93 2.08 15.75
CA LEU A 109 5.29 2.03 16.26
C LEU A 109 5.27 2.43 17.73
N GLU A 110 5.95 1.65 18.55
CA GLU A 110 6.07 1.92 19.98
C GLU A 110 7.55 1.96 20.37
N THR A 111 7.89 2.89 21.26
CA THR A 111 9.19 2.95 21.89
C THR A 111 9.07 3.47 23.32
N ALA A 112 9.99 3.06 24.18
CA ALA A 112 10.08 3.57 25.55
C ALA A 112 11.45 4.24 25.75
N ARG A 113 11.47 5.41 26.38
CA ARG A 113 12.69 6.15 26.70
C ARG A 113 12.66 6.73 28.09
N LEU A 114 13.82 6.83 28.71
CA LEU A 114 14.02 7.59 29.93
C LEU A 114 14.41 9.03 29.56
N TRP A 115 13.68 10.01 30.07
CA TRP A 115 14.07 11.42 29.99
C TRP A 115 14.23 11.95 31.40
N TYR A 116 15.46 12.35 31.72
CA TYR A 116 15.78 13.02 32.98
C TYR A 116 15.59 14.52 32.75
N LYS A 117 14.54 15.12 33.34
CA LYS A 117 14.44 16.58 33.38
C LYS A 117 15.51 17.07 34.37
N ASP A 118 16.49 17.83 33.88
CA ASP A 118 17.46 18.55 34.70
C ASP A 118 16.78 19.57 35.64
#